data_AF-A0A5K1K3V9-F1
#
_entry.id   AF-A0A5K1K3V9-F1
#
_cell.length_a   1.000
_cell.length_b   1.000
_cell.length_c   1.000
_cell.angle_alpha   90.00
_cell.angle_beta   90.00
_cell.angle_gamma   90.00
#
_symmetry.space_group_name_H-M   'P 1'
#
loop_
_entity.id
_entity.type
_entity.pdbx_description
1 polymer ?
#
loop_
_entity_poly.entity_id
_entity_poly.type
_entity_poly.pdbx_seq_one_letter_code
_entity_poly.pdbx_strand_id
1 'polypeptide(L)'
;TSTKNFKITHHPAGTALTFQQGAPATGPVPLSDKAASVEFFPSSLTVWPGFSGTVVVVIKPPKGLDSTDNPVFSGFLEIANADESYQVTYLGLAAALKDTHVIDTTDTFFGVPLPAVFDANSNIVNTTQNFTFQGADFPTIVSRLNFGTPLLRFDLVQPDFKLTTSLGRRDGVHVFERWDFTLPWDREQNMFAKVQTIGSLFSATYQPRNSIQNDGTGFNEVALSQPQFANGTKIANGAYRILLRALKVTGDPTREEDFESWLSPVIGIQA
;
A
#
# COMPACT_ATOMS: atom_id res chain seq x y z
N THR A 1 41.51 16.67 -30.14
CA THR A 1 40.77 16.39 -28.89
C THR A 1 41.77 15.89 -27.86
N SER A 2 41.82 16.49 -26.69
CA SER A 2 42.76 16.16 -25.61
C SER A 2 42.12 15.30 -24.52
N THR A 3 42.94 14.58 -23.77
CA THR A 3 42.52 13.86 -22.55
C THR A 3 42.00 14.84 -21.51
N LYS A 4 40.90 14.50 -20.84
CA LYS A 4 40.29 15.33 -19.79
C LYS A 4 40.23 14.58 -18.47
N ASN A 5 40.44 15.31 -17.38
CA ASN A 5 40.36 14.81 -16.02
C ASN A 5 39.18 15.47 -15.31
N PHE A 6 38.28 14.67 -14.76
CA PHE A 6 37.10 15.11 -14.04
C PHE A 6 37.18 14.73 -12.58
N LYS A 7 36.74 15.64 -11.72
CA LYS A 7 36.43 15.37 -10.32
C LYS A 7 34.95 15.07 -10.19
N ILE A 8 34.61 14.11 -9.34
CA ILE A 8 33.23 13.75 -9.07
C ILE A 8 32.90 14.21 -7.64
N THR A 9 31.81 14.95 -7.49
CA THR A 9 31.36 15.48 -6.19
C THR A 9 29.89 15.19 -5.98
N HIS A 10 29.50 15.01 -4.72
CA HIS A 10 28.12 14.74 -4.33
C HIS A 10 27.50 16.01 -3.75
N HIS A 11 26.33 16.36 -4.28
CA HIS A 11 25.49 17.45 -3.80
C HIS A 11 24.19 16.86 -3.23
N PRO A 12 24.09 16.72 -1.89
CA PRO A 12 22.92 16.14 -1.25
C PRO A 12 21.70 17.08 -1.31
N ALA A 13 20.51 16.48 -1.36
CA ALA A 13 19.24 17.16 -1.08
C ALA A 13 18.60 16.61 0.20
N GLY A 14 17.72 17.40 0.82
CA GLY A 14 16.90 16.95 1.93
C GLY A 14 15.95 15.81 1.53
N THR A 15 15.43 15.09 2.52
CA THR A 15 14.55 13.93 2.32
C THR A 15 13.09 14.33 2.53
N ALA A 16 12.22 13.97 1.59
CA ALA A 16 10.78 14.18 1.69
C ALA A 16 10.10 13.01 2.40
N LEU A 17 9.28 13.30 3.41
CA LEU A 17 8.50 12.31 4.16
C LEU A 17 7.11 12.22 3.55
N THR A 18 6.91 11.22 2.68
CA THR A 18 5.73 11.18 1.78
C THR A 18 4.48 10.60 2.43
N PHE A 19 4.63 9.94 3.58
CA PHE A 19 3.55 9.44 4.43
C PHE A 19 3.64 10.05 5.82
N GLN A 20 2.49 10.19 6.48
CA GLN A 20 2.37 10.56 7.88
C GLN A 20 1.20 9.80 8.48
N GLN A 21 1.38 9.24 9.68
CA GLN A 21 0.31 8.57 10.43
C GLN A 21 -0.41 7.46 9.62
N GLY A 22 0.32 6.77 8.74
CA GLY A 22 -0.21 5.67 7.92
C GLY A 22 -0.93 6.10 6.63
N ALA A 23 -0.99 7.39 6.30
CA ALA A 23 -1.58 7.91 5.08
C ALA A 23 -0.61 8.81 4.29
N PRO A 24 -0.81 9.00 2.98
CA PRO A 24 0.00 9.93 2.20
C PRO A 24 -0.15 11.37 2.72
N ALA A 25 0.96 12.10 2.80
CA ALA A 25 0.97 13.50 3.23
C ALA A 25 0.12 14.38 2.28
N THR A 26 -0.78 15.18 2.83
CA THR A 26 -1.74 16.01 2.08
C THR A 26 -1.13 17.28 1.48
N GLY A 27 0.11 17.62 1.84
CA GLY A 27 0.84 18.78 1.34
C GLY A 27 0.76 20.00 2.29
N PRO A 28 1.82 20.83 2.37
CA PRO A 28 3.15 20.59 1.80
C PRO A 28 3.81 19.36 2.42
N VAL A 29 4.52 18.58 1.60
CA VAL A 29 5.17 17.33 2.05
C VAL A 29 6.27 17.71 3.06
N PRO A 30 6.26 17.13 4.28
CA PRO A 30 7.28 17.41 5.28
C PRO A 30 8.68 17.06 4.76
N LEU A 31 9.66 17.89 5.13
CA LEU A 31 11.05 17.72 4.73
C LEU A 31 11.95 17.51 5.96
N SER A 32 12.93 16.62 5.82
CA SER A 32 14.05 16.46 6.74
C SER A 32 15.34 16.95 6.09
N ASP A 33 16.22 17.56 6.89
CA ASP A 33 17.58 17.93 6.52
C ASP A 33 18.52 16.73 6.32
N LYS A 34 18.09 15.52 6.70
CA LYS A 34 18.84 14.29 6.49
C LYS A 34 18.92 13.96 4.99
N ALA A 35 20.09 13.52 4.55
CA ALA A 35 20.37 13.22 3.16
C ALA A 35 21.06 11.86 3.00
N ALA A 36 21.07 11.34 1.77
CA ALA A 36 21.88 10.18 1.43
C ALA A 36 23.38 10.48 1.52
N SER A 37 24.19 9.44 1.76
CA SER A 37 25.64 9.52 1.63
C SER A 37 26.10 8.79 0.37
N VAL A 38 27.09 9.33 -0.33
CA VAL A 38 27.59 8.77 -1.59
C VAL A 38 29.08 8.48 -1.51
N GLU A 39 29.48 7.31 -1.99
CA GLU A 39 30.87 6.88 -2.13
C GLU A 39 31.19 6.62 -3.62
N PHE A 40 32.39 7.01 -4.05
CA PHE A 40 32.83 6.95 -5.45
C PHE A 40 34.06 6.05 -5.62
N PHE A 41 34.04 5.16 -6.61
CA PHE A 41 35.15 4.27 -6.93
C PHE A 41 35.39 4.24 -8.45
N PRO A 42 36.38 5.00 -8.97
CA PRO A 42 37.19 6.03 -8.30
C PRO A 42 36.47 7.39 -8.13
N SER A 43 37.00 8.29 -7.31
CA SER A 43 36.46 9.65 -7.09
C SER A 43 36.81 10.68 -8.17
N SER A 44 37.58 10.27 -9.18
CA SER A 44 37.96 11.09 -10.33
C SER A 44 38.09 10.21 -11.57
N LEU A 45 37.81 10.78 -12.75
CA LEU A 45 37.80 10.07 -14.01
C LEU A 45 38.71 10.74 -15.03
N THR A 46 39.60 9.97 -15.65
CA THR A 46 40.36 10.41 -16.83
C THR A 46 39.71 9.83 -18.07
N VAL A 47 39.30 10.69 -19.01
CA VAL A 47 38.63 10.30 -20.26
C VAL A 47 39.50 10.67 -21.44
N TRP A 48 39.85 9.65 -22.24
CA TRP A 48 40.63 9.82 -23.46
C TRP A 48 39.71 10.13 -24.65
N PRO A 49 40.19 10.84 -25.68
CA PRO A 49 39.41 11.11 -26.90
C PRO A 49 38.83 9.85 -27.52
N GLY A 50 37.51 9.77 -27.65
CA GLY A 50 36.81 8.62 -28.24
C GLY A 50 36.67 7.41 -27.30
N PHE A 51 37.11 7.50 -26.05
CA PHE A 51 36.96 6.45 -25.04
C PHE A 51 35.99 6.85 -23.94
N SER A 52 35.51 5.85 -23.20
CA SER A 52 34.71 6.03 -21.99
C SER A 52 35.48 5.53 -20.76
N GLY A 53 35.12 6.07 -19.59
CA GLY A 53 35.57 5.57 -18.30
C GLY A 53 34.35 5.22 -17.44
N THR A 54 34.52 4.30 -16.49
CA THR A 54 33.45 3.87 -15.58
C THR A 54 33.79 4.26 -14.15
N VAL A 55 32.79 4.76 -13.44
CA VAL A 55 32.85 5.03 -11.99
C VAL A 55 31.70 4.29 -11.33
N VAL A 56 32.02 3.54 -10.28
CA VAL A 56 31.01 2.92 -9.43
C VAL A 56 30.60 3.92 -8.36
N VAL A 57 29.29 4.17 -8.26
CA VAL A 57 28.70 5.08 -7.27
C VAL A 57 27.86 4.25 -6.30
N VAL A 58 28.19 4.32 -5.01
CA VAL A 58 27.42 3.65 -3.95
C VAL A 58 26.63 4.71 -3.20
N ILE A 59 25.31 4.71 -3.36
CA ILE A 59 24.39 5.63 -2.69
C ILE A 59 23.75 4.89 -1.52
N LYS A 60 23.93 5.41 -0.30
CA LYS A 60 23.36 4.85 0.92
C LYS A 60 22.20 5.74 1.40
N PRO A 61 21.01 5.17 1.70
CA PRO A 61 19.88 5.94 2.19
C PRO A 61 20.20 6.75 3.47
N PRO A 62 19.49 7.86 3.72
CA PRO A 62 19.59 8.62 4.97
C PRO A 62 19.27 7.74 6.19
N LYS A 63 19.97 7.96 7.30
CA LYS A 63 19.79 7.20 8.55
C LYS A 63 18.90 7.93 9.55
N GLY A 64 18.18 7.16 10.38
CA GLY A 64 17.36 7.70 11.48
C GLY A 64 16.08 8.39 11.02
N LEU A 65 15.53 7.98 9.88
CA LEU A 65 14.18 8.30 9.45
C LEU A 65 13.31 7.07 9.65
N ASP A 66 12.02 7.28 9.89
CA ASP A 66 11.06 6.19 9.97
C ASP A 66 10.74 5.68 8.56
N SER A 67 10.85 4.37 8.34
CA SER A 67 10.48 3.76 7.06
C SER A 67 8.98 3.84 6.78
N THR A 68 8.13 3.93 7.80
CA THR A 68 6.67 4.03 7.59
C THR A 68 6.25 5.36 6.96
N ASP A 69 7.09 6.39 7.08
CA ASP A 69 6.87 7.69 6.46
C ASP A 69 7.28 7.73 4.97
N ASN A 70 7.70 6.59 4.41
CA ASN A 70 8.18 6.46 3.04
C ASN A 70 9.15 7.59 2.63
N PRO A 71 10.35 7.66 3.24
CA PRO A 71 11.26 8.77 3.02
C PRO A 71 11.88 8.72 1.62
N VAL A 72 11.56 9.70 0.78
CA VAL A 72 12.11 9.85 -0.56
C VAL A 72 13.28 10.80 -0.53
N PHE A 73 14.48 10.28 -0.79
CA PHE A 73 15.73 11.04 -0.76
C PHE A 73 16.27 11.24 -2.18
N SER A 74 16.98 12.34 -2.39
CA SER A 74 17.54 12.68 -3.69
C SER A 74 18.86 13.43 -3.55
N GLY A 75 19.39 13.85 -4.69
CA GLY A 75 20.57 14.68 -4.83
C GLY A 75 21.10 14.60 -6.24
N PHE A 76 22.30 15.11 -6.45
CA PHE A 76 22.98 14.95 -7.71
C PHE A 76 24.48 14.77 -7.55
N LEU A 77 25.07 14.15 -8.57
CA LEU A 77 26.50 13.95 -8.73
C LEU A 77 26.96 14.93 -9.79
N GLU A 78 27.94 15.75 -9.44
CA GLU A 78 28.57 16.67 -10.37
C GLU A 78 29.90 16.07 -10.85
N ILE A 79 30.09 16.03 -12.16
CA ILE A 79 31.30 15.57 -12.84
C ILE A 79 31.88 16.80 -13.55
N ALA A 80 32.93 17.38 -12.98
CA ALA A 80 33.42 18.69 -13.43
C ALA A 80 34.94 18.77 -13.55
N ASN A 81 35.39 19.66 -14.41
CA ASN A 81 36.77 20.14 -14.52
C ASN A 81 36.77 21.68 -14.62
N ALA A 82 37.88 22.28 -15.06
CA ALA A 82 37.98 23.75 -15.16
C ALA A 82 37.09 24.37 -16.25
N ASP A 83 36.75 23.60 -17.30
CA ASP A 83 36.10 24.09 -18.52
C ASP A 83 34.63 23.66 -18.64
N GLU A 84 34.26 22.53 -18.02
CA GLU A 84 32.92 21.95 -18.15
C GLU A 84 32.45 21.24 -16.87
N SER A 85 31.13 21.19 -16.70
CA SER A 85 30.44 20.51 -15.61
C SER A 85 29.22 19.75 -16.14
N TYR A 86 29.03 18.52 -15.66
CA TYR A 86 27.91 17.64 -15.97
C TYR A 86 27.22 17.18 -14.69
N GLN A 87 25.91 16.95 -14.78
CA GLN A 87 25.10 16.58 -13.63
C GLN A 87 24.34 15.27 -13.87
N VAL A 88 24.36 14.39 -12.86
CA VAL A 88 23.56 13.18 -12.81
C VAL A 88 22.71 13.22 -11.55
N THR A 89 21.40 13.33 -11.70
CA THR A 89 20.47 13.31 -10.56
C THR A 89 20.14 11.88 -10.14
N TYR A 90 19.84 11.68 -8.86
CA TYR A 90 19.35 10.41 -8.35
C TYR A 90 18.16 10.62 -7.41
N LEU A 91 17.32 9.59 -7.31
CA LEU A 91 16.16 9.53 -6.43
C LEU A 91 16.07 8.11 -5.85
N GLY A 92 15.78 7.99 -4.56
CA GLY A 92 15.60 6.71 -3.89
C GLY A 92 14.56 6.78 -2.77
N LEU A 93 14.05 5.62 -2.38
CA LEU A 93 13.14 5.46 -1.26
C LEU A 93 13.87 4.73 -0.13
N ALA A 94 13.87 5.30 1.07
CA ALA A 94 14.45 4.70 2.28
C ALA A 94 13.43 3.82 3.03
N ALA A 95 12.67 3.02 2.29
CA ALA A 95 11.65 2.11 2.80
C ALA A 95 11.42 0.96 1.79
N ALA A 96 10.86 -0.15 2.26
CA ALA A 96 10.42 -1.23 1.39
C ALA A 96 9.00 -0.93 0.90
N LEU A 97 8.82 -0.79 -0.43
CA LEU A 97 7.49 -0.53 -1.02
C LEU A 97 6.44 -1.59 -0.66
N LYS A 98 6.89 -2.83 -0.42
CA LYS A 98 6.02 -3.93 -0.02
C LYS A 98 5.40 -3.74 1.37
N ASP A 99 6.04 -2.95 2.23
CA ASP A 99 5.57 -2.67 3.58
C ASP A 99 4.72 -1.39 3.65
N THR A 100 4.57 -0.66 2.53
CA THR A 100 3.70 0.50 2.44
C THR A 100 2.24 0.11 2.59
N HIS A 101 1.53 0.81 3.47
CA HIS A 101 0.11 0.55 3.70
C HIS A 101 -0.75 0.88 2.47
N VAL A 102 -1.46 -0.12 1.94
CA VAL A 102 -2.24 0.00 0.71
C VAL A 102 -3.66 0.47 1.01
N ILE A 103 -4.35 -0.20 1.94
CA ILE A 103 -5.70 0.14 2.38
C ILE A 103 -5.60 1.29 3.38
N ASP A 104 -6.53 2.23 3.33
CA ASP A 104 -6.61 3.28 4.33
C ASP A 104 -7.48 2.83 5.50
N THR A 105 -6.87 2.66 6.67
CA THR A 105 -7.58 2.37 7.93
C THR A 105 -7.73 3.57 8.85
N THR A 106 -7.32 4.76 8.40
CA THR A 106 -7.44 5.99 9.18
C THR A 106 -8.83 6.59 9.04
N ASP A 107 -9.21 7.43 10.01
CA ASP A 107 -10.42 8.26 9.96
C ASP A 107 -10.13 9.66 9.37
N THR A 108 -8.89 9.93 8.95
CA THR A 108 -8.41 11.26 8.61
C THR A 108 -9.17 11.90 7.45
N PHE A 109 -9.63 11.11 6.48
CA PHE A 109 -10.29 11.63 5.28
C PHE A 109 -11.83 11.69 5.38
N PHE A 110 -12.45 10.70 6.02
CA PHE A 110 -13.92 10.57 6.07
C PHE A 110 -14.52 10.78 7.47
N GLY A 111 -13.72 11.07 8.49
CA GLY A 111 -14.15 11.13 9.89
C GLY A 111 -14.57 9.77 10.46
N VAL A 112 -14.45 8.71 9.66
CA VAL A 112 -14.74 7.33 10.00
C VAL A 112 -13.65 6.46 9.37
N PRO A 113 -13.16 5.44 10.08
CA PRO A 113 -12.15 4.58 9.54
C PRO A 113 -12.75 3.63 8.51
N LEU A 114 -12.12 3.56 7.34
CA LEU A 114 -12.45 2.62 6.26
C LEU A 114 -11.54 1.35 6.35
N PRO A 115 -11.81 0.27 5.60
CA PRO A 115 -13.06 -0.06 4.92
C PRO A 115 -14.25 -0.20 5.89
N ALA A 116 -15.46 0.04 5.40
CA ALA A 116 -16.70 -0.13 6.15
C ALA A 116 -17.87 -0.56 5.24
N VAL A 117 -18.87 -1.20 5.84
CA VAL A 117 -20.15 -1.50 5.19
C VAL A 117 -21.15 -0.44 5.60
N PHE A 118 -21.93 0.06 4.65
CA PHE A 118 -22.99 1.06 4.84
C PHE A 118 -24.35 0.47 4.47
N ASP A 119 -25.37 0.91 5.21
CA ASP A 119 -26.78 0.61 4.92
C ASP A 119 -27.42 1.64 3.97
N ALA A 120 -28.70 1.44 3.66
CA ALA A 120 -29.48 2.33 2.79
C ALA A 120 -29.55 3.80 3.27
N ASN A 121 -29.34 4.03 4.57
CA ASN A 121 -29.38 5.36 5.20
C ASN A 121 -27.98 5.95 5.37
N SER A 122 -26.95 5.34 4.78
CA SER A 122 -25.54 5.73 4.94
C SER A 122 -25.02 5.60 6.39
N ASN A 123 -25.63 4.74 7.20
CA ASN A 123 -25.09 4.39 8.51
C ASN A 123 -24.06 3.26 8.36
N ILE A 124 -23.00 3.32 9.17
CA ILE A 124 -22.02 2.23 9.24
C ILE A 124 -22.65 1.02 9.93
N VAL A 125 -22.57 -0.12 9.26
CA VAL A 125 -22.91 -1.42 9.84
C VAL A 125 -21.72 -1.89 10.66
N ASN A 126 -21.88 -1.88 11.99
CA ASN A 126 -20.85 -2.32 12.95
C ASN A 126 -21.13 -3.71 13.53
N THR A 127 -22.36 -4.21 13.41
CA THR A 127 -22.81 -5.50 13.94
C THR A 127 -23.51 -6.31 12.87
N THR A 128 -24.01 -7.49 13.23
CA THR A 128 -24.76 -8.33 12.30
C THR A 128 -26.02 -7.61 11.79
N GLN A 129 -26.16 -7.48 10.48
CA GLN A 129 -27.32 -6.84 9.86
C GLN A 129 -27.83 -7.64 8.66
N ASN A 130 -29.15 -7.77 8.55
CA ASN A 130 -29.82 -8.43 7.42
C ASN A 130 -30.23 -7.38 6.38
N PHE A 131 -30.10 -7.75 5.11
CA PHE A 131 -30.48 -6.96 3.95
C PHE A 131 -31.47 -7.74 3.09
N THR A 132 -32.57 -7.09 2.73
CA THR A 132 -33.68 -7.69 1.96
C THR A 132 -33.49 -7.58 0.45
N PHE A 133 -32.57 -6.74 -0.02
CA PHE A 133 -32.35 -6.42 -1.44
C PHE A 133 -33.63 -5.87 -2.12
N GLN A 134 -34.55 -5.32 -1.33
CA GLN A 134 -35.73 -4.61 -1.82
C GLN A 134 -35.46 -3.11 -1.85
N GLY A 135 -35.67 -2.48 -3.00
CA GLY A 135 -35.39 -1.05 -3.16
C GLY A 135 -33.90 -0.74 -2.94
N ALA A 136 -33.61 0.08 -1.92
CA ALA A 136 -32.25 0.50 -1.56
C ALA A 136 -31.63 -0.32 -0.40
N ASP A 137 -32.32 -1.36 0.09
CA ASP A 137 -31.86 -2.15 1.24
C ASP A 137 -30.83 -3.22 0.84
N PHE A 138 -29.61 -2.77 0.58
CA PHE A 138 -28.46 -3.62 0.27
C PHE A 138 -27.17 -3.07 0.91
N PRO A 139 -26.15 -3.91 1.13
CA PRO A 139 -24.88 -3.44 1.68
C PRO A 139 -24.05 -2.72 0.62
N THR A 140 -23.50 -1.56 0.98
CA THR A 140 -22.49 -0.85 0.19
C THR A 140 -21.17 -0.87 0.92
N ILE A 141 -20.11 -1.36 0.27
CA ILE A 141 -18.77 -1.43 0.84
C ILE A 141 -17.98 -0.24 0.34
N VAL A 142 -17.49 0.57 1.27
CA VAL A 142 -16.63 1.71 0.97
C VAL A 142 -15.24 1.41 1.51
N SER A 143 -14.23 1.62 0.66
CA SER A 143 -12.82 1.45 1.03
C SER A 143 -11.99 2.53 0.36
N ARG A 144 -10.90 2.94 1.00
CA ARG A 144 -9.95 3.88 0.43
C ARG A 144 -8.58 3.24 0.34
N LEU A 145 -7.82 3.60 -0.70
CA LEU A 145 -6.49 3.11 -0.98
C LEU A 145 -5.49 4.27 -0.82
N ASN A 146 -4.59 4.14 0.14
CA ASN A 146 -3.47 5.05 0.38
C ASN A 146 -2.33 4.84 -0.64
N PHE A 147 -2.24 3.65 -1.22
CA PHE A 147 -1.27 3.32 -2.25
C PHE A 147 -1.90 2.48 -3.37
N GLY A 148 -1.23 2.41 -4.53
CA GLY A 148 -1.71 1.59 -5.63
C GLY A 148 -1.59 0.09 -5.30
N THR A 149 -2.52 -0.73 -5.80
CA THR A 149 -2.50 -2.18 -5.63
C THR A 149 -2.57 -2.91 -6.97
N PRO A 150 -1.71 -3.93 -7.21
CA PRO A 150 -1.80 -4.74 -8.42
C PRO A 150 -3.08 -5.58 -8.48
N LEU A 151 -3.70 -5.90 -7.35
CA LEU A 151 -4.91 -6.71 -7.28
C LEU A 151 -5.76 -6.33 -6.07
N LEU A 152 -6.96 -5.79 -6.34
CA LEU A 152 -8.00 -5.53 -5.34
C LEU A 152 -9.14 -6.53 -5.54
N ARG A 153 -9.58 -7.18 -4.46
CA ARG A 153 -10.69 -8.15 -4.49
C ARG A 153 -11.63 -8.00 -3.31
N PHE A 154 -12.89 -8.27 -3.58
CA PHE A 154 -13.94 -8.43 -2.60
C PHE A 154 -14.56 -9.79 -2.84
N ASP A 155 -14.48 -10.65 -1.82
CA ASP A 155 -14.98 -12.01 -1.88
C ASP A 155 -15.97 -12.24 -0.74
N LEU A 156 -16.96 -13.09 -0.98
CA LEU A 156 -17.88 -13.54 0.06
C LEU A 156 -17.29 -14.77 0.75
N VAL A 157 -17.32 -14.79 2.08
CA VAL A 157 -16.83 -15.90 2.91
C VAL A 157 -17.90 -16.32 3.94
N GLN A 158 -17.71 -17.50 4.53
CA GLN A 158 -18.59 -18.03 5.58
C GLN A 158 -18.61 -17.09 6.81
N PRO A 159 -19.70 -17.06 7.59
CA PRO A 159 -19.84 -16.12 8.71
C PRO A 159 -18.84 -16.40 9.84
N ASP A 160 -18.41 -17.65 10.00
CA ASP A 160 -17.42 -18.11 10.97
C ASP A 160 -15.98 -18.09 10.42
N PHE A 161 -15.76 -17.59 9.20
CA PHE A 161 -14.45 -17.52 8.58
C PHE A 161 -13.46 -16.74 9.45
N LYS A 162 -12.33 -17.39 9.73
CA LYS A 162 -11.21 -16.82 10.47
C LYS A 162 -10.03 -16.65 9.52
N LEU A 163 -9.52 -15.43 9.45
CA LEU A 163 -8.26 -15.11 8.80
C LEU A 163 -7.44 -14.36 9.84
N THR A 164 -6.15 -14.67 9.93
CA THR A 164 -5.19 -13.78 10.60
C THR A 164 -5.03 -12.57 9.69
N THR A 165 -5.96 -11.62 9.81
CA THR A 165 -5.95 -10.40 9.02
C THR A 165 -4.72 -9.57 9.43
N SER A 166 -4.00 -9.04 8.44
CA SER A 166 -2.97 -8.03 8.67
C SER A 166 -3.57 -6.71 9.18
N LEU A 167 -4.88 -6.50 8.97
CA LEU A 167 -5.66 -5.41 9.55
C LEU A 167 -6.53 -5.92 10.68
N GLY A 168 -6.38 -5.38 11.89
CA GLY A 168 -7.07 -5.86 13.08
C GLY A 168 -8.60 -5.82 12.97
N ARG A 169 -9.26 -6.85 13.52
CA ARG A 169 -10.69 -6.82 13.85
C ARG A 169 -10.94 -5.69 14.85
N ARG A 170 -11.90 -4.81 14.58
CA ARG A 170 -12.32 -3.71 15.49
C ARG A 170 -13.13 -4.27 16.65
N ASP A 171 -12.46 -4.95 17.58
CA ASP A 171 -12.95 -5.09 18.95
C ASP A 171 -12.08 -4.18 19.81
N GLY A 172 -12.70 -3.31 20.61
CA GLY A 172 -12.04 -2.33 21.48
C GLY A 172 -11.28 -2.93 22.66
N VAL A 173 -10.48 -3.98 22.43
CA VAL A 173 -9.70 -4.68 23.45
C VAL A 173 -8.25 -4.18 23.37
N HIS A 174 -7.75 -3.77 24.52
CA HIS A 174 -6.45 -3.12 24.72
C HIS A 174 -5.27 -3.93 24.17
N VAL A 175 -4.29 -3.20 23.64
CA VAL A 175 -3.07 -3.67 22.95
C VAL A 175 -2.11 -4.48 23.86
N PHE A 176 -2.46 -4.72 25.12
CA PHE A 176 -1.55 -5.29 26.13
C PHE A 176 -1.78 -6.77 26.49
N GLU A 177 -2.72 -7.48 25.84
CA GLU A 177 -3.00 -8.91 26.14
C GLU A 177 -2.47 -9.92 25.11
N ARG A 178 -1.69 -9.51 24.09
CA ARG A 178 -1.06 -10.46 23.16
C ARG A 178 0.29 -10.96 23.71
N TRP A 179 0.28 -12.11 24.39
CA TRP A 179 1.49 -12.79 24.90
C TRP A 179 1.96 -13.99 24.06
N ASP A 180 1.50 -14.15 22.82
CA ASP A 180 1.97 -15.23 21.93
C ASP A 180 2.86 -14.68 20.81
N PHE A 181 4.10 -14.31 21.16
CA PHE A 181 5.17 -14.10 20.20
C PHE A 181 5.77 -15.46 19.80
N THR A 182 5.26 -16.07 18.74
CA THR A 182 6.02 -17.09 17.99
C THR A 182 6.70 -16.42 16.80
N LEU A 183 8.02 -16.29 16.86
CA LEU A 183 8.89 -15.91 15.74
C LEU A 183 8.83 -17.02 14.66
N PRO A 184 8.39 -16.76 13.41
CA PRO A 184 8.35 -17.80 12.39
C PRO A 184 9.73 -17.89 11.74
N TRP A 185 10.57 -18.76 12.30
CA TRP A 185 11.70 -19.37 11.61
C TRP A 185 11.45 -20.86 11.36
N ASP A 186 10.19 -21.22 11.06
CA ASP A 186 9.86 -22.59 10.67
C ASP A 186 9.84 -22.72 9.15
N ARG A 187 10.87 -23.42 8.67
CA ARG A 187 10.93 -24.04 7.34
C ARG A 187 9.93 -25.20 7.31
N GLU A 188 8.64 -24.90 7.19
CA GLU A 188 7.66 -25.91 6.77
C GLU A 188 7.11 -25.56 5.39
N GLN A 189 7.47 -26.43 4.44
CA GLN A 189 6.88 -26.44 3.11
C GLN A 189 5.41 -26.90 3.23
N ASN A 190 4.50 -26.21 2.53
CA ASN A 190 3.07 -26.54 2.30
C ASN A 190 2.02 -26.24 3.38
N MET A 191 1.86 -24.98 3.80
CA MET A 191 0.64 -24.55 4.55
C MET A 191 -0.05 -23.27 4.03
N PHE A 192 0.11 -22.89 2.77
CA PHE A 192 -0.66 -21.77 2.21
C PHE A 192 -2.04 -22.27 1.75
N ALA A 193 -2.98 -22.33 2.70
CA ALA A 193 -4.37 -22.62 2.40
C ALA A 193 -4.92 -21.55 1.45
N LYS A 194 -5.27 -21.96 0.23
CA LYS A 194 -6.11 -21.17 -0.68
C LYS A 194 -7.30 -20.65 0.13
N VAL A 195 -7.40 -19.33 0.31
CA VAL A 195 -8.53 -18.73 1.05
C VAL A 195 -9.82 -19.25 0.42
N GLN A 196 -10.58 -20.01 1.21
CA GLN A 196 -11.80 -20.64 0.73
C GLN A 196 -12.91 -19.60 0.69
N THR A 197 -13.09 -18.98 -0.47
CA THR A 197 -14.19 -18.06 -0.74
C THR A 197 -15.40 -18.80 -1.28
N ILE A 198 -16.59 -18.25 -1.04
CA ILE A 198 -17.85 -18.73 -1.61
C ILE A 198 -17.96 -18.24 -3.06
N GLY A 199 -17.55 -16.99 -3.31
CA GLY A 199 -17.51 -16.40 -4.64
C GLY A 199 -17.00 -14.96 -4.60
N SER A 200 -16.64 -14.44 -5.78
CA SER A 200 -16.14 -13.06 -5.90
C SER A 200 -17.30 -12.08 -6.13
N LEU A 201 -17.30 -10.99 -5.37
CA LEU A 201 -18.20 -9.86 -5.55
C LEU A 201 -17.60 -8.84 -6.51
N PHE A 202 -16.29 -8.62 -6.43
CA PHE A 202 -15.56 -7.69 -7.29
C PHE A 202 -14.07 -8.07 -7.36
N SER A 203 -13.45 -7.84 -8.51
CA SER A 203 -12.00 -7.94 -8.66
C SER A 203 -11.54 -6.91 -9.69
N ALA A 204 -10.48 -6.19 -9.38
CA ALA A 204 -9.82 -5.29 -10.31
C ALA A 204 -8.31 -5.37 -10.17
N THR A 205 -7.61 -5.20 -11.29
CA THR A 205 -6.14 -5.17 -11.32
C THR A 205 -5.65 -3.73 -11.44
N TYR A 206 -4.41 -3.50 -10.98
CA TYR A 206 -3.69 -2.23 -11.10
C TYR A 206 -4.53 -1.01 -10.70
N GLN A 207 -5.17 -1.09 -9.54
CA GLN A 207 -5.94 0.02 -9.00
C GLN A 207 -5.01 1.11 -8.46
N PRO A 208 -5.19 2.37 -8.87
CA PRO A 208 -4.41 3.47 -8.33
C PRO A 208 -4.83 3.77 -6.87
N ARG A 209 -4.00 4.54 -6.17
CA ARG A 209 -4.42 5.16 -4.90
C ARG A 209 -5.58 6.12 -5.14
N ASN A 210 -6.39 6.34 -4.12
CA ASN A 210 -7.46 7.32 -4.18
C ASN A 210 -6.94 8.76 -4.06
N SER A 211 -7.65 9.67 -4.72
CA SER A 211 -7.36 11.11 -4.68
C SER A 211 -7.80 11.71 -3.34
N ILE A 212 -7.31 12.91 -3.06
CA ILE A 212 -7.86 13.77 -2.00
C ILE A 212 -8.82 14.83 -2.58
N GLN A 213 -8.92 14.90 -3.90
CA GLN A 213 -9.80 15.85 -4.59
C GLN A 213 -11.25 15.37 -4.54
N ASN A 214 -12.17 16.33 -4.50
CA ASN A 214 -13.60 16.05 -4.58
C ASN A 214 -14.05 15.89 -6.04
N ASP A 215 -13.54 14.86 -6.71
CA ASP A 215 -13.78 14.55 -8.14
C ASP A 215 -14.40 13.16 -8.37
N GLY A 216 -14.86 12.51 -7.28
CA GLY A 216 -15.40 11.15 -7.32
C GLY A 216 -14.35 10.04 -7.23
N THR A 217 -13.05 10.36 -7.13
CA THR A 217 -11.96 9.36 -7.03
C THR A 217 -11.41 9.20 -5.62
N GLY A 218 -12.09 9.77 -4.62
CA GLY A 218 -11.67 9.78 -3.21
C GLY A 218 -11.79 8.44 -2.47
N PHE A 219 -12.55 7.49 -3.02
CA PHE A 219 -12.77 6.17 -2.44
C PHE A 219 -13.20 5.17 -3.53
N ASN A 220 -13.22 3.89 -3.16
CA ASN A 220 -13.80 2.81 -3.95
C ASN A 220 -15.12 2.39 -3.30
N GLU A 221 -16.14 2.23 -4.12
CA GLU A 221 -17.47 1.82 -3.71
C GLU A 221 -17.86 0.52 -4.42
N VAL A 222 -18.31 -0.46 -3.65
CA VAL A 222 -18.90 -1.70 -4.17
C VAL A 222 -20.30 -1.81 -3.57
N ALA A 223 -21.31 -1.39 -4.32
CA ALA A 223 -22.72 -1.53 -3.95
C ALA A 223 -23.24 -2.90 -4.39
N LEU A 224 -23.68 -3.73 -3.45
CA LEU A 224 -24.25 -5.05 -3.75
C LEU A 224 -25.75 -4.92 -4.08
N SER A 225 -26.10 -4.16 -5.11
CA SER A 225 -27.50 -3.84 -5.45
C SER A 225 -28.35 -5.06 -5.84
N GLN A 226 -27.70 -6.16 -6.22
CA GLN A 226 -28.33 -7.46 -6.44
C GLN A 226 -27.57 -8.54 -5.67
N PRO A 227 -28.24 -9.58 -5.15
CA PRO A 227 -27.60 -10.69 -4.45
C PRO A 227 -26.97 -11.65 -5.48
N GLN A 228 -25.95 -11.17 -6.20
CA GLN A 228 -25.28 -11.92 -7.26
C GLN A 228 -23.76 -11.75 -7.15
N PHE A 229 -23.03 -12.79 -7.52
CA PHE A 229 -21.58 -12.74 -7.69
C PHE A 229 -21.21 -12.00 -8.99
N ALA A 230 -19.95 -11.62 -9.14
CA ALA A 230 -19.43 -10.95 -10.33
C ALA A 230 -19.63 -11.73 -11.64
N ASN A 231 -19.84 -13.06 -11.56
CA ASN A 231 -20.14 -13.92 -12.71
C ASN A 231 -21.65 -14.02 -13.03
N GLY A 232 -22.51 -13.29 -12.32
CA GLY A 232 -23.97 -13.29 -12.49
C GLY A 232 -24.71 -14.41 -11.74
N THR A 233 -24.03 -15.31 -11.04
CA THR A 233 -24.69 -16.36 -10.27
C THR A 233 -25.33 -15.80 -9.00
N LYS A 234 -26.53 -16.28 -8.66
CA LYS A 234 -27.28 -15.81 -7.48
C LYS A 234 -26.59 -16.26 -6.19
N ILE A 235 -26.48 -15.35 -5.23
CA ILE A 235 -26.08 -15.61 -3.85
C ILE A 235 -27.30 -16.14 -3.10
N ALA A 236 -27.15 -17.28 -2.43
CA ALA A 236 -28.23 -17.87 -1.64
C ALA A 236 -28.54 -17.01 -0.40
N ASN A 237 -29.76 -17.11 0.12
CA ASN A 237 -30.11 -16.47 1.39
C ASN A 237 -29.35 -17.15 2.53
N GLY A 238 -28.77 -16.35 3.42
CA GLY A 238 -27.86 -16.83 4.45
C GLY A 238 -27.07 -15.72 5.12
N ALA A 239 -26.20 -16.08 6.07
CA ALA A 239 -25.30 -15.16 6.75
C ALA A 239 -23.89 -15.31 6.20
N TYR A 240 -23.21 -14.19 5.95
CA TYR A 240 -21.90 -14.15 5.30
C TYR A 240 -21.03 -13.03 5.85
N ARG A 241 -19.74 -13.03 5.49
CA ARG A 241 -18.87 -11.85 5.64
C ARG A 241 -18.24 -11.51 4.30
N ILE A 242 -17.86 -10.25 4.15
CA ILE A 242 -17.12 -9.75 3.00
C ILE A 242 -15.65 -9.68 3.39
N LEU A 243 -14.82 -10.33 2.58
CA LEU A 243 -13.38 -10.28 2.65
C LEU A 243 -12.86 -9.34 1.57
N LEU A 244 -12.33 -8.19 1.99
CA LEU A 244 -11.55 -7.31 1.14
C LEU A 244 -10.09 -7.75 1.20
N ARG A 245 -9.44 -7.84 0.05
CA ARG A 245 -8.00 -8.10 -0.07
C ARG A 245 -7.36 -7.18 -1.09
N ALA A 246 -6.29 -6.51 -0.69
CA ALA A 246 -5.46 -5.68 -1.57
C ALA A 246 -4.04 -6.24 -1.58
N LEU A 247 -3.52 -6.59 -2.75
CA LEU A 247 -2.15 -7.10 -2.88
C LEU A 247 -1.16 -5.96 -2.62
N LYS A 248 -0.19 -6.19 -1.73
CA LYS A 248 0.92 -5.28 -1.48
C LYS A 248 1.74 -5.07 -2.74
N VAL A 249 2.40 -3.93 -2.84
CA VAL A 249 3.27 -3.65 -4.00
C VAL A 249 4.42 -4.64 -4.03
N THR A 250 4.69 -5.23 -5.20
CA THR A 250 5.63 -6.37 -5.39
C THR A 250 5.26 -7.66 -4.64
N GLY A 251 4.04 -7.76 -4.10
CA GLY A 251 3.52 -8.98 -3.49
C GLY A 251 3.27 -10.10 -4.50
N ASP A 252 3.39 -11.34 -4.04
CA ASP A 252 3.03 -12.54 -4.78
C ASP A 252 1.53 -12.87 -4.55
N PRO A 253 0.69 -12.87 -5.60
CA PRO A 253 -0.74 -13.13 -5.46
C PRO A 253 -1.08 -14.57 -5.02
N THR A 254 -0.10 -15.46 -4.95
CA THR A 254 -0.26 -16.82 -4.42
C THR A 254 -0.02 -16.91 -2.90
N ARG A 255 0.44 -15.82 -2.26
CA ARG A 255 0.79 -15.74 -0.84
C ARG A 255 -0.15 -14.80 -0.12
N GLU A 256 -0.88 -15.29 0.90
CA GLU A 256 -1.88 -14.48 1.60
C GLU A 256 -1.23 -13.39 2.48
N GLU A 257 -0.02 -13.60 2.99
CA GLU A 257 0.76 -12.61 3.74
C GLU A 257 1.16 -11.38 2.90
N ASP A 258 1.12 -11.53 1.57
CA ASP A 258 1.37 -10.46 0.62
C ASP A 258 0.10 -9.62 0.35
N PHE A 259 -1.04 -9.98 0.95
CA PHE A 259 -2.25 -9.17 0.96
C PHE A 259 -2.41 -8.38 2.26
N GLU A 260 -3.00 -7.20 2.12
CA GLU A 260 -3.72 -6.56 3.20
C GLU A 260 -5.18 -7.01 3.14
N SER A 261 -5.69 -7.49 4.27
CA SER A 261 -6.98 -8.17 4.31
C SER A 261 -7.88 -7.58 5.40
N TRP A 262 -9.13 -7.29 5.06
CA TRP A 262 -10.16 -6.79 5.98
C TRP A 262 -11.42 -7.67 5.89
N LEU A 263 -12.05 -7.93 7.04
CA LEU A 263 -13.29 -8.69 7.13
C LEU A 263 -14.42 -7.81 7.69
N SER A 264 -15.54 -7.72 6.97
CA SER A 264 -16.74 -7.00 7.42
C SER A 264 -17.38 -7.63 8.66
N PRO A 265 -18.33 -6.95 9.32
CA PRO A 265 -19.34 -7.62 10.15
C PRO A 265 -20.15 -8.65 9.36
N VAL A 266 -20.91 -9.49 10.06
CA VAL A 266 -21.77 -10.47 9.41
C VAL A 266 -22.92 -9.74 8.70
N ILE A 267 -23.14 -10.06 7.44
CA ILE A 267 -24.27 -9.57 6.65
C ILE A 267 -25.21 -10.75 6.35
N GLY A 268 -26.51 -10.53 6.54
CA GLY A 268 -27.55 -11.48 6.15
C GLY A 268 -28.13 -11.12 4.78
N ILE A 269 -28.21 -12.08 3.88
CA ILE A 269 -28.88 -11.93 2.58
C ILE A 269 -30.27 -12.58 2.69
N GLN A 270 -31.31 -11.78 2.47
CA GLN A 270 -32.73 -12.17 2.57
C GLN A 270 -33.51 -11.69 1.34
N ALA A 271 -33.05 -12.10 0.15
CA ALA A 271 -33.59 -11.68 -1.14
C ALA A 271 -34.65 -12.63 -1.72
#